data_AF-X1VSV3-F1
#
_entry.id   AF-X1VSV3-F1
#
_cell.length_a   1.000
_cell.length_b   1.000
_cell.length_c   1.000
_cell.angle_alpha   90.00
_cell.angle_beta   90.00
_cell.angle_gamma   90.00
#
_symmetry.space_group_name_H-M   'P 1'
#
loop_
_entity.id
_entity.type
_entity.pdbx_description
1 polymer ?
#
loop_
_entity_poly.entity_id
_entity_poly.type
_entity_poly.pdbx_seq_one_letter_code
_entity_poly.pdbx_strand_id
1 'polypeptide(L)' 'PQQAVQLVDEKGDVLRTSSPHRNAEAMSRHFWDVKELRGYRCTIRVLDVGASGWAHINVDDFIGLRYSSPM' A
#
# COMPACT_ATOMS: atom_id res chain seq x y z
N PRO A 1 2.77 -10.60 -7.95
CA PRO A 1 3.60 -9.38 -8.15
C PRO A 1 4.85 -9.52 -7.28
N GLN A 2 6.03 -9.17 -7.80
CA GLN A 2 7.29 -9.33 -7.06
C GLN A 2 7.58 -8.16 -6.11
N GLN A 3 6.99 -6.98 -6.36
CA GLN A 3 6.93 -5.90 -5.36
C GLN A 3 5.50 -5.40 -5.20
N ALA A 4 5.10 -5.12 -3.97
CA ALA A 4 3.78 -4.55 -3.68
C ALA A 4 3.74 -3.88 -2.30
N VAL A 5 2.83 -2.92 -2.15
CA VAL A 5 2.35 -2.45 -0.86
C VAL A 5 0.94 -2.99 -0.68
N GLN A 6 0.68 -3.66 0.43
CA GLN A 6 -0.61 -4.27 0.73
C GLN A 6 -1.19 -3.71 2.02
N LEU A 7 -2.51 -3.63 2.09
CA LEU A 7 -3.22 -3.53 3.35
C LEU A 7 -3.74 -4.91 3.69
N VAL A 8 -3.41 -5.40 4.87
CA VAL A 8 -3.79 -6.75 5.31
C VAL A 8 -4.48 -6.70 6.66
N ASP A 9 -5.40 -7.64 6.90
CA ASP A 9 -6.05 -7.77 8.19
C ASP A 9 -5.18 -8.49 9.22
N GLU A 10 -5.74 -8.75 10.41
CA GLU A 10 -5.06 -9.46 11.50
C GLU A 10 -4.74 -10.93 11.21
N LYS A 11 -5.47 -11.57 10.29
CA LYS A 11 -5.21 -12.95 9.83
C LYS A 11 -4.17 -12.99 8.72
N GLY A 12 -3.86 -11.83 8.15
CA GLY A 12 -2.93 -11.66 7.04
C GLY A 12 -3.61 -11.73 5.68
N ASP A 13 -4.94 -11.72 5.62
CA ASP A 13 -5.71 -11.66 4.38
C ASP A 13 -5.54 -10.29 3.72
N VAL A 14 -5.37 -10.28 2.40
CA VAL A 14 -5.07 -9.07 1.64
C VAL A 14 -6.37 -8.31 1.32
N LEU A 15 -6.52 -7.12 1.91
CA LEU A 15 -7.67 -6.23 1.72
C LEU A 15 -7.48 -5.25 0.56
N ARG A 16 -6.23 -4.82 0.33
CA ARG A 16 -5.83 -3.92 -0.77
C ARG A 16 -4.44 -4.28 -1.26
N THR A 17 -4.18 -4.00 -2.53
CA THR A 17 -2.84 -4.09 -3.13
C THR A 17 -2.57 -2.86 -3.97
N SER A 18 -1.36 -2.32 -3.86
CA SER A 18 -0.77 -1.36 -4.78
C SER A 18 0.51 -1.95 -5.32
N SER A 19 0.49 -2.24 -6.62
CA SER A 19 1.68 -2.68 -7.36
C SER A 19 2.27 -1.49 -8.11
N PRO A 20 3.60 -1.47 -8.32
CA PRO A 20 4.20 -0.53 -9.25
C PRO A 20 3.55 -0.70 -10.62
N HIS A 21 2.99 0.37 -11.18
CA HIS A 21 2.43 0.35 -12.54
C HIS A 21 3.53 0.41 -13.61
N ARG A 22 4.72 0.89 -13.24
CA ARG A 22 5.93 0.97 -14.07
C ARG A 22 7.14 0.65 -13.19
N ASN A 23 8.10 -0.07 -13.74
CA ASN A 23 9.43 -0.24 -13.13
C ASN A 23 10.23 1.06 -13.32
N ALA A 24 10.02 2.02 -12.43
CA ALA A 24 10.63 3.34 -12.49
C ALA A 24 10.93 3.84 -11.08
N GLU A 25 12.06 4.54 -10.92
CA GLU A 25 12.47 5.18 -9.67
C GLU A 25 11.49 6.25 -9.20
N ALA A 26 10.84 6.93 -10.16
CA ALA A 26 9.87 7.97 -9.86
C ALA A 26 8.65 7.39 -9.14
N MET A 27 8.40 7.87 -7.92
CA MET A 27 7.29 7.41 -7.09
C MET A 27 5.95 8.00 -7.58
N SER A 28 4.91 7.18 -7.55
CA SER A 28 3.53 7.61 -7.77
C SER A 28 2.73 7.56 -6.48
N ARG A 29 1.78 8.48 -6.32
CA ARG A 29 0.85 8.50 -5.19
C ARG A 29 -0.20 7.39 -5.34
N HIS A 30 -0.43 6.64 -4.27
CA HIS A 30 -1.51 5.66 -4.17
C HIS A 30 -2.44 6.01 -3.02
N PHE A 31 -3.74 5.81 -3.22
CA PHE A 31 -4.76 6.06 -2.20
C PHE A 31 -5.64 4.83 -2.04
N TRP A 32 -6.01 4.55 -0.80
CA TRP A 32 -7.03 3.56 -0.46
C TRP A 32 -8.16 4.25 0.29
N ASP A 33 -9.40 4.08 -0.18
CA ASP A 33 -10.56 4.29 0.70
C ASP A 33 -10.62 3.09 1.65
N VAL A 34 -10.61 3.40 2.95
CA VAL A 34 -10.58 2.45 4.06
C VAL A 34 -11.71 2.73 5.07
N LYS A 35 -12.73 3.50 4.67
CA LYS A 35 -13.84 3.85 5.57
C LYS A 35 -14.54 2.63 6.15
N GLU A 36 -14.67 1.56 5.37
CA GLU A 36 -15.30 0.31 5.79
C GLU A 36 -14.45 -0.49 6.77
N LEU A 37 -13.16 -0.17 6.91
CA LEU A 37 -12.23 -0.83 7.83
C LEU A 37 -12.14 -0.12 9.19
N ARG A 38 -13.01 0.86 9.46
CA ARG A 38 -13.06 1.54 10.76
C ARG A 38 -13.33 0.55 11.89
N GLY A 39 -12.49 0.60 12.92
CA GLY A 39 -12.57 -0.29 14.08
C GLY A 39 -11.83 -1.62 13.92
N TYR A 40 -11.36 -1.95 12.72
CA TYR A 40 -10.52 -3.11 12.47
C TYR A 40 -9.04 -2.76 12.57
N ARG A 41 -8.23 -3.72 13.03
CA ARG A 41 -6.77 -3.61 12.99
C ARG A 41 -6.27 -4.12 11.63
N CYS A 42 -5.56 -3.26 10.92
CA CYS A 42 -4.92 -3.60 9.65
C CYS A 42 -3.43 -3.26 9.71
N THR A 43 -2.65 -3.92 8.88
CA THR A 43 -1.21 -3.71 8.73
C THR A 43 -0.90 -3.30 7.30
N ILE A 44 -0.04 -2.29 7.13
CA ILE A 44 0.58 -2.02 5.83
C ILE A 44 1.75 -2.99 5.68
N ARG A 45 1.69 -3.87 4.69
CA ARG A 45 2.72 -4.87 4.38
C ARG A 45 3.46 -4.46 3.10
N VAL A 46 4.75 -4.19 3.21
CA VAL A 46 5.62 -3.94 2.07
C VAL A 46 6.28 -5.26 1.67
N LEU A 47 5.99 -5.72 0.46
CA LEU A 47 6.58 -6.91 -0.14
C LEU A 47 7.65 -6.47 -1.12
N ASP A 48 8.90 -6.78 -0.79
CA ASP A 48 10.03 -6.66 -1.71
C ASP A 48 10.64 -8.05 -1.89
N VAL A 49 10.15 -8.78 -2.89
CA VAL A 49 10.65 -10.11 -3.23
C VAL A 49 11.41 -10.10 -4.56
N GLY A 50 11.90 -8.94 -4.95
CA GLY A 50 12.79 -8.76 -6.08
C GLY A 50 14.16 -9.38 -5.83
N ALA A 51 14.66 -10.20 -6.76
CA ALA A 51 15.96 -10.88 -6.61
C ALA A 51 17.05 -10.38 -7.57
N SER A 52 16.74 -9.46 -8.49
CA SER A 52 17.73 -8.87 -9.40
C SER A 52 18.36 -7.62 -8.78
N GLY A 53 19.54 -7.20 -9.24
CA GLY A 53 20.27 -6.05 -8.66
C GLY A 53 19.54 -4.70 -8.74
N TRP A 54 18.47 -4.59 -9.54
CA TRP A 54 17.59 -3.41 -9.62
C TRP A 54 16.24 -3.63 -8.93
N ALA A 55 15.94 -4.82 -8.44
CA ALA A 55 14.62 -5.16 -7.93
C ALA A 55 14.48 -4.75 -6.47
N HIS A 56 14.11 -3.50 -6.26
CA HIS A 56 13.75 -2.94 -4.96
C HIS A 56 12.45 -2.12 -5.07
N ILE A 57 11.86 -1.77 -3.93
CA ILE A 57 10.70 -0.87 -3.86
C ILE A 57 11.01 0.37 -3.02
N ASN A 58 10.63 1.54 -3.54
CA ASN A 58 10.66 2.81 -2.79
C ASN A 58 9.26 3.08 -2.22
N VAL A 59 9.18 3.35 -0.91
CA VAL A 59 7.93 3.71 -0.22
C VAL A 59 8.18 4.86 0.75
N ASP A 60 7.28 5.84 0.75
CA ASP A 60 7.38 7.04 1.59
C ASP A 60 6.00 7.70 1.74
N ASP A 61 5.90 8.71 2.61
CA ASP A 61 4.74 9.59 2.80
C ASP A 61 3.44 8.84 3.15
N PHE A 62 3.53 7.93 4.13
CA PHE A 62 2.37 7.24 4.69
C PHE A 62 1.53 8.19 5.55
N ILE A 63 0.43 8.66 4.97
CA ILE A 63 -0.47 9.63 5.61
C ILE A 63 -1.90 9.11 5.76
N GLY A 64 -2.52 9.39 6.91
CA GLY A 64 -3.94 9.17 7.16
C GLY A 64 -4.75 10.42 6.86
N LEU A 65 -5.55 10.41 5.80
CA LEU A 65 -6.41 11.54 5.45
C LEU A 65 -7.80 11.35 6.07
N ARG A 66 -8.27 12.37 6.81
CA ARG A 66 -9.68 12.45 7.21
C ARG A 66 -10.44 13.20 6.14
N TYR A 67 -11.16 12.47 5.30
CA TYR A 67 -12.14 13.09 4.41
C TYR A 67 -13.43 13.33 5.21
N SER A 68 -13.59 14.54 5.75
CA SER A 68 -14.91 15.03 6.15
C SER A 68 -15.64 15.46 4.89
N SER A 69 -16.78 14.85 4.57
CA SER A 69 -17.64 15.36 3.50
C SER A 69 -17.87 16.86 3.72
N PRO A 70 -17.75 17.72 2.68
CA PRO A 70 -18.31 19.05 2.78
C PRO A 70 -19.82 18.88 3.02
N MET A 71 -20.34 19.57 4.05
CA MET A 71 -21.78 19.64 4.31
C MET A 71 -22.51 20.27 3.13
#